data_AF-A0A849WZ31-F1
#
_entry.id   AF-A0A849WZ31-F1
#
_cell.length_a   1.000
_cell.length_b   1.000
_cell.length_c   1.000
_cell.angle_alpha   90.00
_cell.angle_beta   90.00
_cell.angle_gamma   90.00
#
_symmetry.space_group_name_H-M   'P 1'
#
loop_
_entity.id
_entity.type
_entity.pdbx_description
1 polymer ?
#
loop_
_entity_poly.entity_id
_entity_poly.type
_entity_poly.pdbx_seq_one_letter_code
_entity_poly.pdbx_strand_id
1 'polypeptide(L)'
;MEHNTDSWDEIGARFHHRLVFIHPFPNGNGRHARLMTDVLMETNGQEAFTWGQASLEPDEAGSKKIREQYLTALREADGRKFEKLMKFIRS
;
A
#
# COMPACT_ATOMS: atom_id res chain seq x y z
N MET A 1 -26.07 -7.66 -12.67
CA MET A 1 -25.13 -7.32 -11.59
C MET A 1 -23.98 -6.59 -12.25
N GLU A 2 -23.95 -5.28 -12.16
CA GLU A 2 -22.79 -4.50 -12.60
C GLU A 2 -21.67 -4.79 -11.62
N HIS A 3 -20.66 -5.54 -12.06
CA HIS A 3 -19.39 -5.57 -11.35
C HIS A 3 -18.75 -4.21 -11.60
N ASN A 4 -18.95 -3.28 -10.66
CA ASN A 4 -18.13 -2.08 -10.61
C ASN A 4 -16.70 -2.59 -10.46
N THR A 5 -15.93 -2.57 -11.54
CA THR A 5 -14.56 -3.05 -11.54
C THR A 5 -13.80 -2.19 -10.56
N ASP A 6 -13.34 -2.78 -9.44
CA ASP A 6 -12.49 -2.11 -8.47
C ASP A 6 -11.36 -1.39 -9.22
N SER A 7 -11.08 -0.14 -8.84
CA SER A 7 -9.97 0.59 -9.46
C SER A 7 -8.65 -0.16 -9.23
N TRP A 8 -7.68 0.01 -10.12
CA TRP A 8 -6.35 -0.60 -9.93
C TRP A 8 -5.69 -0.20 -8.60
N ASP A 9 -6.00 0.98 -8.09
CA ASP A 9 -5.54 1.44 -6.78
C ASP A 9 -6.16 0.62 -5.64
N GLU A 10 -7.44 0.28 -5.75
CA GLU A 10 -8.12 -0.58 -4.78
C GLU A 10 -7.60 -2.03 -4.85
N ILE A 11 -7.41 -2.56 -6.05
CA ILE A 11 -6.81 -3.89 -6.27
C ILE A 11 -5.41 -3.93 -5.64
N GLY A 12 -4.57 -2.93 -5.93
CA GLY A 12 -3.22 -2.82 -5.38
C GLY A 12 -3.20 -2.70 -3.86
N ALA A 13 -4.07 -1.87 -3.28
CA ALA A 13 -4.20 -1.71 -1.83
C ALA A 13 -4.60 -3.03 -1.14
N ARG A 14 -5.58 -3.74 -1.69
CA ARG A 14 -6.07 -5.03 -1.16
C ARG A 14 -5.01 -6.13 -1.31
N PHE A 15 -4.36 -6.19 -2.46
CA PHE A 15 -3.27 -7.15 -2.74
C PHE A 15 -2.11 -6.97 -1.76
N HIS A 16 -1.63 -5.73 -1.61
CA HIS A 16 -0.58 -5.36 -0.67
C HIS A 16 -0.94 -5.72 0.78
N HIS A 17 -2.12 -5.28 1.24
CA HIS A 17 -2.60 -5.55 2.61
C HIS A 17 -2.64 -7.05 2.89
N ARG A 18 -3.16 -7.84 1.93
CA ARG A 18 -3.27 -9.29 2.10
C ARG A 18 -1.91 -9.97 2.22
N LEU A 19 -0.92 -9.55 1.43
CA LEU A 19 0.45 -10.07 1.54
C LEU A 19 1.10 -9.73 2.90
N VAL A 20 0.91 -8.50 3.38
CA VAL A 20 1.40 -8.09 4.71
C VAL A 20 0.72 -8.89 5.82
N PHE A 21 -0.57 -9.18 5.68
CA PHE A 21 -1.36 -9.94 6.66
C PHE A 21 -0.93 -11.41 6.75
N ILE A 22 -0.66 -12.06 5.61
CA ILE A 22 -0.21 -13.47 5.60
C ILE A 22 1.16 -13.63 6.29
N HIS A 23 2.02 -12.62 6.17
CA HIS A 23 3.33 -12.55 6.83
C HIS A 23 4.22 -13.81 6.62
N PRO A 24 4.52 -14.21 5.36
CA PRO A 24 5.19 -15.48 5.07
C PRO A 24 6.67 -15.55 5.48
N PHE A 25 7.33 -14.43 5.78
CA PHE A 25 8.76 -14.38 6.12
C PHE A 25 8.99 -13.92 7.56
N PRO A 26 10.12 -14.28 8.22
CA PRO A 26 10.46 -13.75 9.53
C PRO A 26 10.71 -12.23 9.53
N ASN A 27 11.19 -11.69 8.41
CA ASN A 27 11.49 -10.27 8.22
C ASN A 27 11.22 -9.84 6.78
N GLY A 28 10.94 -8.56 6.58
CA GLY A 28 10.87 -7.97 5.23
C GLY A 28 9.52 -8.07 4.52
N ASN A 29 8.46 -8.57 5.17
CA ASN A 29 7.12 -8.70 4.57
C ASN A 29 6.60 -7.40 3.95
N GLY A 30 6.83 -6.24 4.59
CA GLY A 30 6.43 -4.96 4.03
C GLY A 30 7.19 -4.57 2.75
N ARG A 31 8.48 -4.91 2.63
CA ARG A 31 9.26 -4.68 1.39
C ARG A 31 8.82 -5.63 0.28
N HIS A 32 8.63 -6.90 0.62
CA HIS A 32 8.13 -7.91 -0.31
C HIS A 32 6.75 -7.53 -0.86
N ALA A 33 5.81 -7.17 0.02
CA ALA A 33 4.45 -6.80 -0.39
C ALA A 33 4.43 -5.58 -1.31
N ARG A 34 5.22 -4.53 -1.01
CA ARG A 34 5.33 -3.35 -1.88
C ARG A 34 5.86 -3.73 -3.26
N LEU A 35 7.00 -4.43 -3.31
CA LEU A 35 7.59 -4.86 -4.58
C LEU A 35 6.63 -5.71 -5.42
N MET A 36 5.98 -6.71 -4.80
CA MET A 36 5.01 -7.55 -5.51
C MET A 36 3.83 -6.74 -6.03
N THR A 37 3.40 -5.73 -5.29
CA THR A 37 2.31 -4.84 -5.69
C THR A 37 2.74 -3.94 -6.85
N ASP A 38 3.94 -3.36 -6.81
CA ASP A 38 4.47 -2.54 -7.91
C ASP A 38 4.62 -3.36 -9.20
N VAL A 39 5.09 -4.62 -9.10
CA VAL A 39 5.14 -5.56 -10.24
C VAL A 39 3.74 -5.84 -10.79
N LEU A 40 2.73 -6.03 -9.92
CA LEU A 40 1.35 -6.21 -10.36
C LEU A 40 0.85 -4.98 -11.14
N MET A 41 1.15 -3.76 -10.67
CA MET A 41 0.76 -2.53 -11.34
C MET A 41 1.45 -2.39 -12.70
N GLU A 42 2.77 -2.56 -12.74
CA GLU A 42 3.59 -2.43 -13.95
C GLU A 42 3.17 -3.44 -15.03
N THR A 43 2.98 -4.71 -14.66
CA THR A 43 2.58 -5.77 -15.60
C THR A 43 1.18 -5.56 -16.19
N ASN A 44 0.37 -4.68 -15.59
CA ASN A 44 -0.95 -4.30 -16.07
C ASN A 44 -1.00 -2.86 -16.64
N GLY A 45 0.17 -2.28 -16.95
CA GLY A 45 0.27 -0.96 -17.57
C GLY A 45 -0.16 0.20 -16.67
N GLN A 46 -0.16 -0.01 -15.35
CA GLN A 46 -0.50 1.01 -14.37
C GLN A 46 0.76 1.69 -13.82
N GLU A 47 0.61 2.94 -13.37
CA GLU A 47 1.69 3.66 -12.71
C GLU A 47 2.01 3.05 -11.33
N ALA A 48 3.29 2.91 -11.02
CA ALA A 48 3.77 2.43 -9.73
C ALA A 48 3.30 3.31 -8.57
N PHE A 49 3.19 2.73 -7.38
CA PHE A 49 2.79 3.48 -6.19
C PHE A 49 3.97 4.29 -5.62
N THR A 50 3.66 5.46 -5.06
CA THR A 50 4.67 6.33 -4.42
C THR A 50 4.97 5.91 -3.00
N TRP A 51 4.08 5.13 -2.38
CA TRP A 51 4.23 4.62 -1.00
C TRP A 51 4.48 5.72 0.05
N GLY A 52 3.92 6.92 -0.14
CA GLY A 52 4.11 8.06 0.76
C GLY A 52 5.42 8.83 0.55
N GLN A 53 6.21 8.49 -0.48
CA GLN A 53 7.49 9.14 -0.75
C GLN A 53 7.36 10.52 -1.39
N ALA A 54 6.19 10.88 -1.96
CA ALA A 54 6.02 12.23 -2.51
C ALA A 54 5.81 13.30 -1.43
N SER A 55 5.57 12.90 -0.17
CA SER A 55 5.04 13.82 0.84
C SER A 55 6.04 14.59 1.72
N LEU A 56 7.34 14.24 1.88
CA LEU A 56 8.20 14.91 2.89
C LEU A 56 9.71 14.90 2.63
N GLU A 57 10.43 15.82 3.29
CA GLU A 57 11.90 15.90 3.37
C GLU A 57 12.51 14.64 4.00
N PRO A 58 13.70 14.20 3.55
CA PRO A 58 14.33 12.93 3.93
C PRO A 58 14.93 12.92 5.36
N ASP A 59 14.37 13.68 6.29
CA ASP A 59 14.79 13.69 7.68
C ASP A 59 14.14 12.55 8.50
N GLU A 60 14.64 12.35 9.72
CA GLU A 60 14.18 11.28 10.62
C GLU A 60 12.71 11.48 11.03
N ALA A 61 12.27 12.72 11.20
CA ALA A 61 10.91 13.06 11.60
C ALA A 61 9.90 12.74 10.50
N GLY A 62 10.23 13.06 9.25
CA GLY A 62 9.44 12.75 8.05
C GLY A 62 9.31 11.25 7.85
N SER A 63 10.42 10.51 7.98
CA SER A 63 10.44 9.05 7.88
C SER A 63 9.54 8.38 8.92
N LYS A 64 9.56 8.87 10.17
CA LYS A 64 8.69 8.39 11.25
C LYS A 64 7.22 8.64 10.95
N LYS A 65 6.88 9.84 10.47
CA LYS A 65 5.51 10.23 10.12
C LYS A 65 4.93 9.38 8.99
N ILE A 66 5.69 9.13 7.92
CA ILE A 66 5.28 8.25 6.81
C ILE A 66 4.98 6.84 7.33
N ARG A 67 5.86 6.32 8.19
CA ARG A 67 5.66 5.00 8.82
C ARG A 67 4.38 4.97 9.67
N GLU A 68 4.11 5.99 10.46
CA GLU A 68 2.91 6.07 11.29
C GLU A 68 1.62 6.14 10.44
N GLN A 69 1.64 6.93 9.36
CA GLN A 69 0.52 7.01 8.40
C GLN A 69 0.25 5.65 7.75
N TYR A 70 1.31 5.00 7.27
CA TYR A 70 1.23 3.66 6.68
C TYR A 70 0.63 2.62 7.65
N LEU A 71 1.14 2.58 8.88
CA LEU A 71 0.65 1.64 9.91
C LEU A 71 -0.80 1.94 10.30
N THR A 72 -1.19 3.21 10.35
CA THR A 72 -2.57 3.62 10.62
C THR A 72 -3.50 3.17 9.49
N ALA A 73 -3.08 3.35 8.24
CA ALA A 73 -3.85 2.91 7.07
C ALA A 73 -4.02 1.38 7.04
N LEU A 74 -2.99 0.60 7.36
CA LEU A 74 -3.09 -0.86 7.47
C LEU A 74 -4.09 -1.30 8.55
N ARG A 75 -4.05 -0.66 9.73
CA ARG A 75 -4.97 -0.98 10.84
C ARG A 75 -6.43 -0.71 10.48
N GLU A 76 -6.71 0.30 9.68
CA GLU A 76 -8.08 0.52 9.18
C GLU A 76 -8.48 -0.49 8.10
N ALA A 77 -7.53 -0.86 7.24
CA ALA A 77 -7.73 -1.90 6.23
C ALA A 77 -8.00 -3.29 6.85
N ASP A 78 -7.51 -3.58 8.06
CA ASP A 78 -7.90 -4.78 8.82
C ASP A 78 -9.42 -4.83 9.05
N GLY A 79 -10.06 -3.67 9.20
CA GLY A 79 -11.52 -3.50 9.28
C GLY A 79 -12.22 -3.37 7.93
N ARG A 80 -11.56 -3.73 6.83
CA ARG A 80 -12.01 -3.57 5.42
C ARG A 80 -12.23 -2.12 4.96
N LYS A 81 -11.66 -1.14 5.66
CA LYS A 81 -11.71 0.28 5.29
C LYS A 81 -10.41 0.67 4.60
N PHE A 82 -10.41 0.65 3.26
CA PHE A 82 -9.20 0.79 2.44
C PHE A 82 -8.90 2.23 2.03
N GLU A 83 -9.78 3.19 2.34
CA GLU A 83 -9.71 4.58 1.87
C GLU A 83 -8.39 5.25 2.26
N LYS A 84 -7.94 5.06 3.51
CA LYS A 84 -6.65 5.60 3.96
C LYS A 84 -5.46 4.94 3.29
N LEU A 85 -5.55 3.64 2.99
CA LEU A 85 -4.46 2.92 2.33
C LEU A 85 -4.36 3.33 0.86
N MET A 86 -5.48 3.43 0.14
CA MET A 86 -5.50 3.92 -1.24
C MET A 86 -4.98 5.35 -1.35
N LYS A 87 -5.32 6.22 -0.40
CA LYS A 87 -4.74 7.57 -0.36
C LYS A 87 -3.23 7.52 -0.08
N PHE A 88 -2.79 6.67 0.82
CA PHE A 88 -1.38 6.56 1.20
C PHE A 88 -0.48 6.08 0.05
N ILE A 89 -0.90 5.05 -0.70
CA ILE A 89 -0.07 4.48 -1.77
C ILE A 89 0.17 5.44 -2.95
N ARG A 90 -0.61 6.52 -3.05
CA ARG A 90 -0.46 7.62 -4.04
C ARG A 90 0.04 8.94 -3.44
N SER A 91 0.51 8.94 -2.18
CA SER A 91 0.93 10.15 -1.44
C SER A 91 2.43 10.42 -1.41
#